data_AF-W1RXG7-F1
#
_entry.id   AF-W1RXG7-F1
#
_cell.length_a   1.000
_cell.length_b   1.000
_cell.length_c   1.000
_cell.angle_alpha   90.00
_cell.angle_beta   90.00
_cell.angle_gamma   90.00
#
_symmetry.space_group_name_H-M   'P 1'
#
loop_
_entity.id
_entity.type
_entity.pdbx_description
1 polymer ?
#
loop_
_entity_poly.entity_id
_entity_poly.type
_entity_poly.pdbx_seq_one_letter_code
_entity_poly.pdbx_strand_id
1 'polypeptide(L)'
;MKFELVDRQGYIPDLNYGASGHELSCFIPGDYPFQQVSYNNGEGEAVIDKHTWRFFFTQEGIGIQLMDGIVMLKEAEHFLNAIKAHIWGKTHQEVQIFMAGVTPK
;
A
#
# COMPACT_ATOMS: atom_id res chain seq x y z
N MET A 1 0.12 1.69 -12.42
CA MET A 1 0.77 2.89 -11.83
C MET A 1 1.52 2.49 -10.58
N LYS A 2 2.61 3.18 -10.23
CA LYS A 2 3.34 2.99 -8.97
C LYS A 2 3.13 4.20 -8.07
N PHE A 3 2.93 3.93 -6.79
CA PHE A 3 2.73 4.89 -5.72
C PHE A 3 3.75 4.62 -4.63
N GLU A 4 4.15 5.67 -3.92
CA GLU A 4 5.08 5.56 -2.81
C GLU A 4 4.64 6.45 -1.65
N LEU A 5 4.59 5.88 -0.45
CA LEU A 5 4.35 6.58 0.80
C LEU A 5 5.68 6.74 1.52
N VAL A 6 6.15 7.98 1.59
CA VAL A 6 7.48 8.30 2.15
C VAL A 6 7.31 9.29 3.29
N ASP A 7 7.77 8.89 4.47
CA ASP A 7 7.89 9.80 5.59
C ASP A 7 9.13 10.70 5.41
N ARG A 8 9.00 12.02 5.60
CA ARG A 8 10.13 12.96 5.44
C ARG A 8 11.33 12.68 6.34
N GLN A 9 11.13 11.97 7.44
CA GLN A 9 12.19 11.59 8.38
C GLN A 9 12.73 10.17 8.09
N GLY A 10 12.22 9.50 7.05
CA GLY A 10 12.57 8.12 6.70
C GLY A 10 11.99 7.08 7.66
N TYR A 11 10.98 7.45 8.46
CA TYR A 11 10.41 6.57 9.47
C TYR A 11 9.29 5.68 8.92
N ILE A 12 9.44 4.36 9.09
CA ILE A 12 8.38 3.37 8.90
C ILE A 12 8.08 2.74 10.27
N PRO A 13 6.83 2.80 10.77
CA PRO A 13 6.43 2.16 12.02
C PRO A 13 6.60 0.64 11.97
N ASP A 14 6.73 0.02 13.14
CA ASP A 14 6.69 -1.43 13.25
C ASP A 14 5.32 -1.95 12.77
N LEU A 15 5.35 -2.75 11.71
CA LEU A 15 4.15 -3.32 11.10
C LEU A 15 3.76 -4.62 11.80
N ASN A 16 2.54 -4.67 12.32
CA ASN A 16 1.96 -5.88 12.89
C ASN A 16 1.34 -6.73 11.78
N TYR A 17 2.09 -7.69 11.26
CA TYR A 17 1.59 -8.63 10.25
C TYR A 17 0.37 -9.41 10.76
N GLY A 18 -0.58 -9.65 9.85
CA GLY A 18 -1.76 -10.45 10.14
C GLY A 18 -1.44 -11.94 10.33
N ALA A 19 -2.49 -12.72 10.58
CA ALA A 19 -2.41 -14.17 10.63
C ALA A 19 -2.04 -14.76 9.26
N SER A 20 -1.70 -16.05 9.22
CA SER A 20 -1.33 -16.71 7.98
C SER A 20 -2.43 -16.60 6.91
N GLY A 21 -2.03 -16.19 5.70
CA GLY A 21 -2.94 -15.89 4.59
C GLY A 21 -3.53 -14.47 4.62
N HIS A 22 -3.21 -13.66 5.63
CA HIS A 22 -3.64 -12.28 5.81
C HIS A 22 -2.50 -11.37 6.29
N GLU A 23 -1.25 -11.78 6.08
CA GLU A 23 -0.05 -11.07 6.52
C GLU A 23 -0.05 -9.60 6.04
N LEU A 24 -0.53 -9.34 4.82
CA LEU A 24 -0.63 -8.00 4.23
C LEU A 24 -1.66 -7.07 4.89
N SER A 25 -2.42 -7.53 5.90
CA SER A 25 -3.32 -6.66 6.68
C SER A 25 -2.60 -5.54 7.42
N CYS A 26 -1.27 -5.63 7.57
CA CYS A 26 -0.47 -4.54 8.11
C CYS A 26 -0.45 -3.30 7.20
N PHE A 27 -0.62 -3.48 5.89
CA PHE A 27 -0.73 -2.37 4.94
C PHE A 27 -2.19 -1.97 4.68
N ILE A 28 -3.09 -2.93 4.67
CA ILE A 28 -4.47 -2.77 4.20
C ILE A 28 -5.38 -2.37 5.37
N PRO A 29 -6.07 -1.20 5.31
CA PRO A 29 -6.98 -0.78 6.37
C PRO A 29 -8.12 -1.79 6.57
N GLY A 30 -8.56 -1.98 7.81
CA GLY A 30 -9.50 -3.06 8.17
C GLY A 30 -10.91 -2.95 7.55
N ASP A 31 -11.26 -1.80 6.99
CA ASP A 31 -12.51 -1.55 6.26
C ASP A 31 -12.42 -1.93 4.76
N TYR A 32 -11.27 -2.38 4.27
CA TYR A 32 -11.08 -2.88 2.91
C TYR A 32 -11.06 -4.41 2.88
N PRO A 33 -12.12 -5.07 2.37
CA PRO A 33 -12.08 -6.49 2.10
C PRO A 33 -10.98 -6.78 1.07
N PHE A 34 -10.13 -7.76 1.37
CA PHE A 34 -9.08 -8.17 0.45
C PHE A 34 -8.88 -9.68 0.45
N GLN A 35 -8.28 -10.17 -0.62
CA GLN A 35 -7.78 -11.54 -0.71
C GLN A 35 -6.28 -11.48 -0.97
N GLN A 36 -5.48 -12.04 -0.08
CA GLN A 36 -4.04 -12.17 -0.31
C GLN A 36 -3.76 -13.17 -1.44
N VAL A 37 -2.92 -12.77 -2.40
CA VAL A 37 -2.49 -13.57 -3.55
C VAL A 37 -1.12 -14.17 -3.29
N SER A 38 -0.20 -13.36 -2.80
CA SER A 38 1.16 -13.80 -2.48
C SER A 38 1.70 -13.04 -1.28
N TYR A 39 2.62 -13.69 -0.57
CA TYR A 39 3.37 -13.07 0.51
C TYR A 39 4.78 -13.66 0.54
N ASN A 40 5.78 -12.80 0.62
CA ASN A 40 7.18 -13.17 0.75
C ASN A 40 7.95 -12.03 1.44
N ASN A 41 8.56 -12.33 2.59
CA ASN A 41 9.43 -11.39 3.34
C ASN A 41 8.83 -10.00 3.58
N GLY A 42 7.57 -9.93 4.03
CA GLY A 42 6.91 -8.66 4.34
C GLY A 42 6.32 -7.93 3.13
N GLU A 43 6.49 -8.47 1.93
CA GLU A 43 5.96 -7.94 0.67
C GLU A 43 4.97 -8.92 0.05
N GLY A 44 4.14 -8.45 -0.87
CA GLY A 44 3.22 -9.36 -1.55
C GLY A 44 2.17 -8.66 -2.38
N GLU A 45 1.21 -9.47 -2.81
CA GLU A 45 0.10 -9.04 -3.65
C GLU A 45 -1.23 -9.39 -3.00
N ALA A 46 -2.21 -8.49 -3.15
CA ALA A 46 -3.58 -8.71 -2.73
C ALA A 46 -4.56 -8.22 -3.78
N VAL A 47 -5.69 -8.92 -3.90
CA VAL A 47 -6.85 -8.44 -4.67
C VAL A 47 -7.72 -7.59 -3.75
N ILE A 48 -7.97 -6.34 -4.16
CA ILE A 48 -8.80 -5.36 -3.47
C ILE A 48 -9.70 -4.72 -4.52
N ASP A 49 -11.02 -4.77 -4.33
CA ASP A 49 -12.00 -4.27 -5.31
C ASP A 49 -11.76 -4.78 -6.74
N LYS A 50 -11.43 -6.07 -6.89
CA LYS A 50 -11.11 -6.76 -8.17
C LYS A 50 -9.83 -6.29 -8.86
N HIS A 51 -9.02 -5.46 -8.20
CA HIS A 51 -7.73 -5.01 -8.69
C HIS A 51 -6.60 -5.70 -7.93
N THR A 52 -5.54 -6.09 -8.64
CA THR A 52 -4.35 -6.65 -8.00
C THR A 52 -3.40 -5.52 -7.62
N TRP A 53 -3.13 -5.42 -6.32
CA TRP A 53 -2.22 -4.45 -5.73
C TRP A 53 -1.00 -5.16 -5.16
N ARG A 54 0.18 -4.62 -5.44
CA ARG A 54 1.44 -5.07 -4.85
C ARG A 54 1.89 -4.10 -3.77
N PHE A 55 2.30 -4.62 -2.63
CA PHE A 55 2.86 -3.91 -1.49
C PHE A 55 4.31 -4.35 -1.29
N PHE A 56 5.22 -3.40 -1.12
CA PHE A 56 6.65 -3.65 -0.98
C PHE A 56 7.35 -2.52 -0.23
N PHE A 57 8.56 -2.77 0.27
CA PHE A 57 9.37 -1.73 0.90
C PHE A 57 10.24 -1.02 -0.15
N THR A 58 10.43 0.29 0.02
CA THR A 58 11.42 1.06 -0.73
C THR A 58 12.55 1.47 0.21
N GLN A 59 13.55 2.19 -0.31
CA GLN A 59 14.62 2.72 0.54
C GLN A 59 14.10 3.77 1.53
N GLU A 60 13.01 4.46 1.22
CA GLU A 60 12.52 5.63 1.96
C GLU A 60 11.10 5.45 2.50
N GLY A 61 10.44 4.31 2.22
CA GLY A 61 9.03 4.14 2.59
C GLY A 61 8.38 2.84 2.10
N ILE A 62 7.10 2.95 1.79
CA ILE A 62 6.26 1.84 1.35
C ILE A 62 5.80 2.08 -0.07
N GLY A 63 6.14 1.14 -0.95
CA GLY A 63 5.72 1.10 -2.33
C GLY A 63 4.39 0.37 -2.49
N ILE A 64 3.50 0.96 -3.28
CA ILE A 64 2.20 0.39 -3.63
C ILE A 64 2.07 0.45 -5.14
N GLN A 65 1.74 -0.66 -5.80
CA GLN A 65 1.65 -0.70 -7.25
C GLN A 65 0.36 -1.37 -7.70
N LEU A 66 -0.37 -0.70 -8.58
CA LEU A 66 -1.48 -1.32 -9.31
C LEU A 66 -0.89 -2.20 -10.41
N MET A 67 -1.03 -3.51 -10.25
CA MET A 67 -0.50 -4.53 -11.14
C MET A 67 -1.47 -4.85 -12.28
N ASP A 68 -2.77 -4.89 -11.98
CA ASP A 68 -3.83 -5.20 -12.94
C ASP A 68 -5.10 -4.38 -12.70
N GLY A 69 -5.76 -4.03 -13.81
CA GLY A 69 -6.99 -3.23 -13.90
C GLY A 69 -6.79 -1.72 -13.96
N ILE A 70 -7.90 -0.98 -13.88
CA ILE A 70 -7.96 0.47 -14.13
C ILE A 70 -8.75 1.12 -13.01
N VAL A 71 -8.13 2.10 -12.35
CA VAL A 71 -8.76 2.90 -11.29
C VAL A 71 -8.72 4.37 -11.66
N MET A 72 -9.72 5.12 -11.22
CA MET A 72 -9.69 6.57 -11.31
C MET A 72 -8.64 7.13 -10.34
N LEU A 73 -8.00 8.24 -10.71
CA LEU A 73 -6.98 8.87 -9.86
C LEU A 73 -7.52 9.17 -8.45
N LYS A 74 -8.75 9.68 -8.34
CA LYS A 74 -9.39 9.98 -7.05
C LYS A 74 -9.61 8.73 -6.18
N GLU A 75 -9.89 7.58 -6.79
CA GLU A 75 -10.07 6.32 -6.06
C GLU A 75 -8.73 5.82 -5.52
N ALA A 76 -7.69 5.88 -6.35
CA ALA A 76 -6.32 5.58 -5.91
C ALA A 76 -5.87 6.51 -4.78
N GLU A 77 -6.07 7.83 -4.92
CA GLU A 77 -5.73 8.79 -3.88
C GLU A 77 -6.48 8.53 -2.57
N HIS A 78 -7.79 8.22 -2.64
CA HIS A 78 -8.57 7.89 -1.45
C HIS A 78 -8.01 6.65 -0.74
N PHE A 79 -7.72 5.60 -1.51
CA PHE A 79 -7.16 4.35 -0.99
C PHE A 79 -5.77 4.54 -0.37
N LEU A 80 -4.88 5.26 -1.04
CA LEU A 80 -3.53 5.56 -0.55
C LEU A 80 -3.56 6.38 0.74
N ASN A 81 -4.50 7.33 0.85
CA ASN A 81 -4.69 8.08 2.09
C ASN A 81 -5.21 7.20 3.23
N ALA A 82 -6.08 6.23 2.95
CA ALA A 82 -6.52 5.26 3.95
C ALA A 82 -5.37 4.38 4.44
N ILE A 83 -4.54 3.85 3.53
CA ILE A 83 -3.33 3.08 3.87
C ILE A 83 -2.37 3.92 4.71
N LYS A 84 -2.08 5.16 4.30
CA LYS A 84 -1.24 6.09 5.07
C LYS A 84 -1.77 6.25 6.50
N ALA A 85 -3.06 6.50 6.64
CA ALA A 85 -3.69 6.69 7.95
C ALA A 85 -3.70 5.41 8.80
N HIS A 86 -3.75 4.23 8.19
CA HIS A 86 -3.64 2.94 8.85
C HIS A 86 -2.24 2.69 9.40
N ILE A 87 -1.21 2.96 8.60
CA ILE A 87 0.19 2.67 8.97
C ILE A 87 0.74 3.72 9.95
N TRP A 88 0.63 5.01 9.63
CA TRP A 88 1.22 6.09 10.43
C TRP A 88 0.24 6.81 11.36
N GLY A 89 -1.06 6.50 11.28
CA GLY A 89 -2.10 7.22 12.01
C GLY A 89 -2.54 8.51 11.33
N LYS A 90 -3.71 9.01 11.72
CA LYS A 90 -4.38 10.16 11.08
C LYS A 90 -3.67 11.50 11.29
N THR A 91 -2.84 11.62 12.33
CA THR A 91 -2.18 12.87 12.71
C THR A 91 -0.78 13.02 12.12
N HIS A 92 -0.23 11.97 11.51
CA HIS A 92 1.14 11.98 10.98
C HIS A 92 1.17 12.59 9.58
N GLN A 93 1.37 13.92 9.52
CA GLN A 93 1.27 14.69 8.27
C GLN A 93 2.53 14.61 7.39
N GLU A 94 3.64 14.10 7.92
CA GLU A 94 4.93 14.13 7.24
C GLU A 94 5.10 13.07 6.14
N VAL A 95 4.13 12.15 5.99
CA VAL A 95 4.11 11.17 4.90
C VAL A 95 3.62 11.80 3.60
N GLN A 96 4.45 11.78 2.58
CA GLN A 96 4.17 12.24 1.22
C GLN A 96 3.73 11.08 0.34
N ILE A 97 2.85 11.36 -0.63
CA ILE A 97 2.42 10.39 -1.64
C ILE A 97 3.06 10.78 -2.97
N PHE A 98 3.98 9.95 -3.46
CA PHE A 98 4.54 10.08 -4.80
C PHE A 98 3.78 9.19 -5.76
N MET A 99 3.50 9.71 -6.95
CA MET A 99 2.78 8.99 -8.01
C MET A 99 3.62 8.99 -9.27
N ALA A 100 3.90 7.80 -9.79
CA ALA A 100 4.66 7.61 -11.01
C ALA A 100 3.89 6.73 -12.00
N GLY A 101 3.75 7.22 -13.22
CA GLY A 101 3.37 6.38 -14.35
C GLY A 101 4.44 5.30 -14.54
N VAL A 102 4.01 4.06 -14.71
CA VAL A 102 4.91 2.98 -15.13
C VAL A 102 4.67 2.77 -16.61
N THR A 103 5.73 2.80 -17.41
CA THR A 103 5.64 2.40 -18.82
C THR A 103 5.20 0.94 -18.85
N PRO A 104 4.10 0.59 -19.56
CA PRO A 104 3.75 -0.80 -19.79
C PRO A 104 4.94 -1.50 -20.46
N LYS A 105 5.34 -2.66 -19.95
CA LYS A 105 6.37 -3.48 -20.60
C LYS A 105 5.81 -4.12 -21.87
#